data_AF-A0A497ICP9-F1
#
_entry.id   AF-A0A497ICP9-F1
#
_cell.length_a   1.000
_cell.length_b   1.000
_cell.length_c   1.000
_cell.angle_alpha   90.00
_cell.angle_beta   90.00
_cell.angle_gamma   90.00
#
_symmetry.space_group_name_H-M   'P 1'
#
loop_
_entity.id
_entity.type
_entity.pdbx_description
1 polymer ?
#
loop_
_entity_poly.entity_id
_entity_poly.type
_entity_poly.pdbx_seq_one_letter_code
_entity_poly.pdbx_strand_id
1 'polypeptide(L)'
;MLYNSCFRKHFYSNGIRKVENRKGEFELTVASIKLLILAANYLGKVEGRKRFQKTVFLLQEQFDIDFGYRFTAYLYGPYSAQLQNDIDILAQTGYLKASKIGELFIYEITPLGREIATQIEKEYGIKSAKELKEKVENLKGFDTEELVKWSKQLMGKKIKNNIFAY
;
A
#
# COMPACT_ATOMS: atom_id res chain seq x y z
N MET A 1 -34.26 1.90 17.43
CA MET A 1 -34.03 1.68 15.98
C MET A 1 -34.05 3.03 15.29
N LEU A 2 -32.93 3.44 14.70
CA LEU A 2 -32.83 4.07 13.38
C LEU A 2 -31.33 4.19 13.06
N TYR A 3 -30.93 3.46 12.03
CA TYR A 3 -29.58 3.39 11.46
C TYR A 3 -29.12 4.79 11.03
N ASN A 4 -28.09 5.35 11.65
CA ASN A 4 -27.35 6.47 11.06
C ASN A 4 -26.27 5.91 10.13
N SER A 5 -26.66 5.59 8.89
CA SER A 5 -25.69 5.30 7.81
C SER A 5 -24.96 6.59 7.46
N CYS A 6 -23.74 6.74 7.99
CA CYS A 6 -22.90 7.90 7.77
C CYS A 6 -22.32 7.86 6.34
N PHE A 7 -22.92 8.63 5.44
CA PHE A 7 -22.42 8.86 4.08
C PHE A 7 -21.12 9.66 4.14
N ARG A 8 -19.97 9.01 3.98
CA ARG A 8 -18.69 9.67 3.73
C ARG A 8 -18.66 10.18 2.29
N LYS A 9 -18.55 11.50 2.10
CA LYS A 9 -18.36 12.07 0.76
C LYS A 9 -16.90 11.85 0.33
N HIS A 10 -16.74 11.24 -0.83
CA HIS A 10 -15.46 10.95 -1.45
C HIS A 10 -15.26 11.94 -2.60
N PHE A 11 -14.17 12.70 -2.55
CA PHE A 11 -13.87 13.68 -3.60
C PHE A 11 -12.49 13.39 -4.21
N TYR A 12 -12.42 13.52 -5.54
CA TYR A 12 -11.19 13.41 -6.31
C TYR A 12 -10.92 14.76 -6.97
N SER A 13 -9.83 15.44 -6.57
CA SER A 13 -9.32 16.64 -7.25
C SER A 13 -7.85 16.44 -7.58
N ASN A 14 -7.43 16.68 -8.83
CA ASN A 14 -6.05 16.41 -9.31
C ASN A 14 -5.61 14.94 -9.06
N GLY A 15 -6.63 14.06 -9.01
CA GLY A 15 -6.59 12.64 -8.67
C GLY A 15 -5.98 12.29 -7.31
N ILE A 16 -5.93 13.22 -6.37
CA ILE A 16 -5.65 12.93 -4.98
C ILE A 16 -6.99 12.63 -4.28
N ARG A 17 -7.10 11.47 -3.60
CA ARG A 17 -8.33 11.06 -2.90
C ARG A 17 -8.48 11.81 -1.59
N LYS A 18 -9.31 12.84 -1.59
CA LYS A 18 -9.59 13.69 -0.46
C LYS A 18 -10.70 13.07 0.40
N VAL A 19 -10.41 12.73 1.67
CA VAL A 19 -11.44 12.36 2.65
C VAL A 19 -11.69 13.57 3.53
N GLU A 20 -12.91 14.11 3.47
CA GLU A 20 -13.32 15.25 4.29
C GLU A 20 -13.84 14.73 5.63
N ASN A 21 -13.22 15.16 6.74
CA ASN A 21 -13.66 14.78 8.07
C ASN A 21 -14.87 15.64 8.54
N ARG A 22 -15.45 15.32 9.70
CA ARG A 22 -16.61 16.02 10.28
C ARG A 22 -16.36 17.52 10.60
N LYS A 23 -15.12 18.00 10.48
CA LYS A 23 -14.70 19.39 10.70
C LYS A 23 -14.33 20.13 9.41
N GLY A 24 -14.46 19.51 8.23
CA GLY A 24 -14.11 20.13 6.95
C GLY A 24 -12.61 20.13 6.63
N GLU A 25 -11.80 19.36 7.37
CA GLU A 25 -10.37 19.21 7.10
C GLU A 25 -10.14 18.05 6.12
N PHE A 26 -9.28 18.28 5.12
CA PHE A 26 -8.89 17.27 4.13
C PHE A 26 -7.86 16.32 4.72
N GLU A 27 -8.27 15.10 5.05
CA GLU A 27 -7.40 14.04 5.57
C GLU A 27 -6.83 13.24 4.39
N LEU A 28 -5.61 13.60 4.00
CA LEU A 28 -4.82 12.94 2.98
C LEU A 28 -3.43 12.73 3.53
N THR A 29 -2.81 11.57 3.21
CA THR A 29 -1.45 11.08 3.55
C THR A 29 -1.30 10.18 4.79
N VAL A 30 -1.99 10.45 5.90
CA VAL A 30 -1.72 9.71 7.16
C VAL A 30 -2.18 8.24 7.11
N ALA A 31 -3.33 7.96 6.49
CA ALA A 31 -3.87 6.59 6.42
C ALA A 31 -3.01 5.65 5.55
N SER A 32 -2.55 6.12 4.40
CA SER A 32 -1.71 5.36 3.45
C SER A 32 -0.34 5.03 4.05
N ILE A 33 0.28 6.00 4.72
CA ILE A 33 1.59 5.82 5.38
C ILE A 33 1.47 4.85 6.55
N LYS A 34 0.44 4.99 7.40
CA LYS A 34 0.21 4.05 8.52
C LYS A 34 0.04 2.62 8.01
N LEU A 35 -0.79 2.42 7.00
CA LEU A 35 -1.02 1.09 6.43
C LEU A 35 0.25 0.53 5.77
N LEU A 36 1.06 1.38 5.13
CA LEU A 36 2.35 1.01 4.56
C LEU A 36 3.35 0.56 5.63
N ILE A 37 3.44 1.26 6.77
CA ILE A 37 4.27 0.85 7.92
C ILE A 37 3.83 -0.54 8.41
N LEU A 38 2.52 -0.75 8.56
CA LEU A 38 1.97 -2.03 9.03
C LEU A 38 2.27 -3.17 8.06
N ALA A 39 2.08 -2.94 6.75
CA ALA A 39 2.42 -3.91 5.72
C ALA A 39 3.92 -4.22 5.67
N ALA A 40 4.79 -3.20 5.79
CA ALA A 40 6.23 -3.38 5.84
C ALA A 40 6.67 -4.19 7.07
N ASN A 41 6.03 -3.98 8.23
CA ASN A 41 6.27 -4.75 9.43
C ASN A 41 5.99 -6.25 9.23
N TYR A 42 4.91 -6.61 8.53
CA TYR A 42 4.60 -8.00 8.21
C TYR A 42 5.48 -8.58 7.09
N LEU A 43 5.87 -7.75 6.12
CA LEU A 43 6.82 -8.14 5.08
C LEU A 43 8.20 -8.48 5.66
N GLY A 44 8.64 -7.76 6.69
CA GLY A 44 9.97 -7.89 7.24
C GLY A 44 11.01 -7.29 6.30
N LYS A 45 11.74 -8.14 5.57
CA LYS A 45 12.75 -7.74 4.59
C LYS A 45 12.15 -7.72 3.19
N VAL A 46 12.26 -6.59 2.50
CA VAL A 46 11.82 -6.43 1.11
C VAL A 46 13.04 -6.17 0.22
N GLU A 47 13.29 -7.11 -0.69
CA GLU A 47 14.40 -7.04 -1.63
C GLU A 47 13.94 -6.42 -2.95
N GLY A 48 14.30 -5.15 -3.14
CA GLY A 48 14.08 -4.39 -4.34
C GLY A 48 12.80 -3.55 -4.34
N ARG A 49 12.91 -2.35 -4.91
CA ARG A 49 11.77 -1.43 -5.13
C ARG A 49 10.66 -2.07 -5.95
N LYS A 50 11.02 -2.89 -6.96
CA LYS A 50 10.07 -3.62 -7.80
C LYS A 50 9.16 -4.51 -6.94
N ARG A 51 9.73 -5.32 -6.05
CA ARG A 51 8.98 -6.22 -5.16
C ARG A 51 8.00 -5.43 -4.30
N PHE A 52 8.48 -4.36 -3.63
CA PHE A 52 7.64 -3.52 -2.78
C PHE A 52 6.43 -2.94 -3.55
N GLN A 53 6.68 -2.39 -4.74
CA GLN A 53 5.65 -1.85 -5.62
C GLN A 53 4.60 -2.89 -6.03
N LYS A 54 5.03 -4.10 -6.41
CA LYS A 54 4.09 -5.16 -6.83
C LYS A 54 3.27 -5.69 -5.65
N THR A 55 3.89 -5.86 -4.48
CA THR A 55 3.19 -6.33 -3.29
C THR A 55 2.06 -5.38 -2.91
N VAL A 56 2.34 -4.08 -2.78
CA VAL A 56 1.30 -3.09 -2.40
C VAL A 56 0.21 -3.00 -3.46
N PHE A 57 0.56 -3.05 -4.74
CA PHE A 57 -0.43 -3.11 -5.83
C PHE A 57 -1.36 -4.32 -5.68
N LEU A 58 -0.83 -5.52 -5.45
CA LEU A 58 -1.63 -6.72 -5.30
C LEU A 58 -2.48 -6.69 -4.03
N LEU A 59 -1.96 -6.20 -2.91
CA LEU A 59 -2.77 -5.96 -1.70
C LEU A 59 -3.97 -5.07 -2.00
N GLN A 60 -3.77 -3.99 -2.77
CA GLN A 60 -4.84 -3.06 -3.11
C GLN A 60 -5.85 -3.62 -4.11
N GLU A 61 -5.38 -4.26 -5.19
CA GLU A 61 -6.24 -4.56 -6.34
C GLU A 61 -6.76 -6.00 -6.34
N GLN A 62 -6.07 -6.93 -5.66
CA GLN A 62 -6.49 -8.32 -5.58
C GLN A 62 -7.22 -8.64 -4.27
N PHE A 63 -6.85 -7.94 -3.19
CA PHE A 63 -7.36 -8.20 -1.85
C PHE A 63 -8.15 -7.02 -1.25
N ASP A 64 -8.46 -6.00 -2.07
CA ASP A 64 -9.26 -4.83 -1.70
C ASP A 64 -8.75 -4.06 -0.46
N ILE A 65 -7.44 -4.11 -0.20
CA ILE A 65 -6.81 -3.36 0.89
C ILE A 65 -6.47 -1.94 0.39
N ASP A 66 -7.31 -0.99 0.74
CA ASP A 66 -7.24 0.38 0.23
C ASP A 66 -6.06 1.19 0.81
N PHE A 67 -4.90 1.09 0.17
CA PHE A 67 -3.75 1.96 0.45
C PHE A 67 -3.92 3.37 -0.12
N GLY A 68 -4.89 3.60 -1.01
CA GLY A 68 -5.11 4.89 -1.65
C GLY A 68 -4.06 5.30 -2.70
N TYR A 69 -3.15 4.40 -3.08
CA TYR A 69 -2.14 4.70 -4.08
C TYR A 69 -2.69 4.57 -5.50
N ARG A 70 -2.36 5.54 -6.35
CA ARG A 70 -2.63 5.41 -7.78
C ARG A 70 -1.48 4.69 -8.46
N PHE A 71 -1.83 3.62 -9.17
CA PHE A 71 -0.89 2.88 -10.00
C PHE A 71 -1.17 3.13 -11.48
N THR A 72 -0.10 3.30 -12.26
CA THR A 72 -0.14 3.40 -13.72
C THR A 72 0.63 2.24 -14.34
N ALA A 73 0.23 1.80 -15.53
CA ALA A 73 0.98 0.77 -16.25
C ALA A 73 2.41 1.27 -16.57
N TYR A 74 3.39 0.38 -16.44
CA TYR A 74 4.80 0.67 -16.65
C TYR A 74 5.54 -0.58 -17.16
N LEU A 75 6.80 -0.43 -17.58
CA LEU A 75 7.61 -1.49 -18.21
C LEU A 75 7.64 -2.79 -17.39
N TYR A 76 7.85 -2.67 -16.08
CA TYR A 76 7.90 -3.80 -15.13
C TYR A 76 6.57 -3.98 -14.37
N GLY A 77 5.46 -3.63 -15.02
CA GLY A 77 4.12 -3.69 -14.44
C GLY A 77 3.75 -2.43 -13.65
N PRO A 78 2.61 -2.44 -12.95
CA PRO A 78 2.00 -1.25 -12.36
C PRO A 78 2.92 -0.55 -11.36
N TYR A 79 3.07 0.76 -11.47
CA TYR A 79 3.97 1.56 -10.64
C TYR A 79 3.24 2.74 -10.02
N SER A 80 3.60 3.09 -8.78
CA SER A 80 3.12 4.29 -8.12
C SER A 80 4.30 5.12 -7.61
N ALA A 81 4.44 6.33 -8.16
CA ALA A 81 5.40 7.31 -7.67
C ALA A 81 5.08 7.78 -6.25
N GLN A 82 3.79 7.85 -5.90
CA GLN A 82 3.32 8.20 -4.55
C GLN A 82 3.83 7.18 -3.53
N LEU A 83 3.64 5.88 -3.82
CA LEU A 83 4.18 4.81 -2.98
C LEU A 83 5.70 4.88 -2.86
N GLN A 84 6.42 5.16 -3.96
CA GLN A 84 7.87 5.25 -3.90
C GLN A 84 8.32 6.39 -2.98
N ASN A 85 7.69 7.56 -3.10
CA ASN A 85 7.97 8.71 -2.24
C ASN A 85 7.70 8.38 -0.77
N ASP A 86 6.59 7.71 -0.45
CA ASP A 86 6.26 7.36 0.93
C ASP A 86 7.25 6.32 1.50
N ILE A 87 7.69 5.33 0.71
CA ILE A 87 8.77 4.42 1.11
C ILE A 87 10.06 5.19 1.40
N ASP A 88 10.41 6.15 0.55
CA ASP A 88 11.63 6.95 0.71
C ASP A 88 11.53 7.88 1.93
N ILE A 89 10.35 8.47 2.21
CA ILE A 89 10.08 9.24 3.43
C ILE A 89 10.24 8.34 4.66
N LEU A 90 9.61 7.16 4.67
CA LEU A 90 9.72 6.22 5.80
C LEU A 90 11.16 5.79 6.07
N ALA A 91 11.98 5.67 5.03
CA ALA A 91 13.41 5.40 5.16
C ALA A 91 14.17 6.60 5.75
N GLN A 92 13.89 7.82 5.27
CA GLN A 92 14.51 9.05 5.75
C GLN A 92 14.14 9.38 7.21
N THR A 93 12.91 9.07 7.62
CA THR A 93 12.44 9.30 9.00
C THR A 93 12.74 8.14 9.96
N GLY A 94 13.44 7.10 9.48
CA GLY A 94 13.92 6.00 10.32
C GLY A 94 12.88 4.95 10.70
N TYR A 95 11.70 4.92 10.07
CA TYR A 95 10.74 3.82 10.23
C TYR A 95 11.14 2.59 9.41
N LEU A 96 11.79 2.81 8.26
CA LEU A 96 12.45 1.79 7.47
C LEU A 96 13.96 2.03 7.45
N LYS A 97 14.73 0.96 7.38
CA LYS A 97 16.14 0.99 7.01
C LYS A 97 16.22 0.66 5.53
N ALA A 98 16.77 1.57 4.74
CA ALA A 98 17.14 1.30 3.36
C ALA A 98 18.65 1.01 3.30
N SER A 99 19.03 -0.14 2.76
CA SER A 99 20.42 -0.48 2.44
C SER A 99 20.55 -0.80 0.95
N LYS A 100 21.77 -0.67 0.41
CA LYS A 100 22.06 -0.97 -1.00
C LYS A 100 23.12 -2.06 -1.07
N ILE A 101 22.85 -3.13 -1.80
CA ILE A 101 23.83 -4.18 -2.14
C ILE A 101 23.96 -4.21 -3.66
N GLY A 102 25.07 -3.70 -4.18
CA GLY A 102 25.23 -3.46 -5.63
C GLY A 102 24.18 -2.46 -6.13
N GLU A 103 23.31 -2.90 -7.04
CA GLU A 103 22.17 -2.13 -7.55
C GLU A 103 20.83 -2.41 -6.84
N LEU A 104 20.82 -3.35 -5.89
CA LEU A 104 19.61 -3.77 -5.19
C LEU A 104 19.39 -2.95 -3.90
N PHE A 105 18.23 -2.31 -3.80
CA PHE A 105 17.76 -1.71 -2.54
C PHE A 105 17.09 -2.77 -1.67
N ILE A 106 17.43 -2.81 -0.39
CA ILE A 106 16.83 -3.67 0.62
C ILE A 106 16.17 -2.78 1.67
N TYR A 107 14.89 -3.02 1.95
CA TYR A 107 14.11 -2.29 2.94
C TYR A 107 13.74 -3.21 4.09
N GLU A 108 13.96 -2.77 5.33
CA GLU A 108 13.64 -3.52 6.54
C GLU A 108 12.98 -2.59 7.57
N ILE A 109 11.95 -3.08 8.26
CA ILE A 109 11.34 -2.33 9.37
C ILE A 109 12.36 -2.14 10.51
N THR A 110 12.48 -0.91 11.01
CA THR A 110 13.36 -0.61 12.15
C THR A 110 12.67 -0.91 13.48
N PRO A 111 13.41 -0.90 14.62
CA PRO A 111 12.76 -0.96 15.94
C PRO A 111 11.70 0.14 16.14
N LEU A 112 12.00 1.38 15.73
CA LEU A 112 11.05 2.50 15.77
C LEU A 112 9.82 2.22 14.88
N GLY A 113 10.03 1.73 13.66
CA GLY A 113 8.95 1.35 12.76
C GLY A 113 8.04 0.26 13.35
N ARG A 114 8.61 -0.71 14.07
CA ARG A 114 7.87 -1.80 14.73
C ARG A 114 7.03 -1.31 15.91
N GLU A 115 7.56 -0.39 16.70
CA GLU A 115 6.81 0.24 17.79
C GLU A 115 5.58 0.97 17.24
N ILE A 116 5.77 1.81 16.22
CA ILE A 116 4.67 2.52 15.55
C ILE A 116 3.70 1.55 14.87
N ALA A 117 4.19 0.49 14.21
CA ALA A 117 3.34 -0.55 13.63
C ALA A 117 2.43 -1.20 14.68
N THR A 118 2.91 -1.40 15.90
CA THR A 118 2.12 -2.00 17.00
C THR A 118 1.01 -1.06 17.48
N GLN A 119 1.25 0.25 17.47
CA GLN A 119 0.21 1.26 17.76
C GLN A 119 -0.82 1.30 16.64
N ILE A 120 -0.38 1.33 15.38
CA ILE A 120 -1.25 1.31 14.20
C ILE A 120 -2.09 0.03 14.16
N GLU A 121 -1.53 -1.14 14.47
CA GLU A 121 -2.25 -2.41 14.50
C GLU A 121 -3.44 -2.38 15.47
N LYS A 122 -3.27 -1.74 16.64
CA LYS A 122 -4.35 -1.54 17.62
C LYS A 122 -5.42 -0.59 17.07
N GLU A 123 -5.03 0.50 16.42
CA GLU A 123 -5.95 1.46 15.80
C GLU A 123 -6.72 0.87 14.60
N TYR A 124 -6.03 0.09 13.77
CA TYR A 124 -6.57 -0.54 12.56
C TYR A 124 -7.54 -1.68 12.89
N GLY A 125 -7.42 -2.24 14.09
CA GLY A 125 -8.31 -3.28 14.61
C GLY A 125 -7.80 -4.69 14.31
N ILE A 126 -7.96 -5.57 15.30
CA ILE A 126 -7.39 -6.93 15.32
C ILE A 126 -7.78 -7.74 14.08
N LYS A 127 -9.05 -7.67 13.66
CA LYS A 127 -9.55 -8.44 12.51
C LYS A 127 -8.90 -7.98 11.20
N SER A 128 -8.89 -6.68 10.94
CA SER A 128 -8.34 -6.10 9.72
C SER A 128 -6.81 -6.23 9.66
N ALA A 129 -6.13 -6.09 10.80
CA ALA A 129 -4.70 -6.32 10.91
C ALA A 129 -4.33 -7.79 10.64
N LYS A 130 -5.10 -8.73 11.19
CA LYS A 130 -4.94 -10.16 10.93
C LYS A 130 -5.14 -10.49 9.44
N GLU A 131 -6.19 -9.94 8.83
CA GLU A 131 -6.46 -10.11 7.41
C GLU A 131 -5.30 -9.58 6.55
N LEU A 132 -4.84 -8.35 6.79
CA LEU A 132 -3.68 -7.78 6.10
C LEU A 132 -2.45 -8.67 6.25
N LYS A 133 -2.17 -9.14 7.47
CA LYS A 133 -1.03 -10.02 7.75
C LYS A 133 -1.11 -11.31 6.93
N GLU A 134 -2.27 -11.97 6.90
CA GLU A 134 -2.49 -13.19 6.12
C GLU A 134 -2.25 -12.95 4.62
N LYS A 135 -2.75 -11.83 4.06
CA LYS A 135 -2.52 -11.50 2.65
C LYS A 135 -1.06 -11.18 2.36
N VAL A 136 -0.37 -10.48 3.27
CA VAL A 136 1.06 -10.21 3.15
C VAL A 136 1.87 -11.51 3.17
N GLU A 137 1.60 -12.42 4.12
CA GLU A 137 2.29 -13.71 4.18
C GLU A 137 2.06 -14.57 2.93
N ASN A 138 0.83 -14.57 2.38
CA ASN A 138 0.55 -15.22 1.11
C ASN A 138 1.43 -14.67 -0.02
N LEU A 139 1.59 -13.34 -0.11
CA LEU A 139 2.43 -12.71 -1.13
C LEU A 139 3.94 -12.90 -0.91
N LYS A 140 4.39 -13.08 0.33
CA LYS A 140 5.81 -13.32 0.64
C LYS A 140 6.34 -14.61 0.05
N GLY A 141 5.48 -15.62 -0.12
CA GLY A 141 5.84 -16.92 -0.70
C GLY A 141 6.19 -16.89 -2.19
N PHE A 142 5.86 -15.80 -2.89
CA PHE A 142 6.16 -15.65 -4.32
C PHE A 142 7.47 -14.89 -4.54
N ASP A 143 8.19 -15.25 -5.60
CA ASP A 143 9.36 -14.49 -6.03
C ASP A 143 8.98 -13.16 -6.72
N THR A 144 9.96 -12.31 -6.98
CA THR A 144 9.70 -10.98 -7.55
C THR A 144 9.14 -11.04 -8.98
N GLU A 145 9.55 -12.01 -9.79
CA GLU A 145 9.10 -12.13 -11.18
C GLU A 145 7.67 -12.68 -11.26
N GLU A 146 7.29 -13.59 -10.36
CA GLU A 146 5.92 -14.03 -10.18
C GLU A 146 4.99 -12.87 -9.83
N LEU A 147 5.38 -12.04 -8.86
CA LEU A 147 4.63 -10.83 -8.49
C LEU A 147 4.52 -9.83 -9.66
N VAL A 148 5.58 -9.68 -10.47
CA VAL A 148 5.57 -8.84 -11.68
C VAL A 148 4.59 -9.40 -12.71
N LYS A 149 4.62 -10.71 -12.98
CA LYS A 149 3.70 -11.35 -13.92
C LYS A 149 2.26 -11.19 -13.49
N TRP A 150 1.96 -11.47 -12.22
CA TRP A 150 0.61 -11.36 -11.67
C TRP A 150 0.10 -9.92 -11.74
N SER A 151 0.89 -8.96 -11.27
CA SER A 151 0.52 -7.55 -11.29
C SER A 151 0.30 -7.00 -12.70
N LYS A 152 1.09 -7.43 -13.70
CA LYS A 152 0.87 -7.10 -15.11
C LYS A 152 -0.46 -7.64 -15.63
N GLN A 153 -0.77 -8.91 -15.35
CA GLN A 153 -2.04 -9.52 -15.77
C GLN A 153 -3.25 -8.80 -15.18
N LEU A 154 -3.19 -8.49 -13.87
CA LEU A 154 -4.27 -7.80 -13.17
C LEU A 154 -4.45 -6.36 -13.70
N MET A 155 -3.36 -5.62 -13.88
CA MET A 155 -3.41 -4.28 -14.47
C MET A 155 -3.95 -4.31 -15.91
N GLY A 156 -3.55 -5.31 -16.71
CA GLY A 156 -4.09 -5.48 -18.07
C GLY A 156 -5.60 -5.73 -18.09
N LYS A 157 -6.11 -6.55 -17.18
CA LYS A 157 -7.56 -6.77 -17.00
C LYS A 157 -8.28 -5.48 -16.58
N LYS A 158 -7.72 -4.74 -15.61
CA LYS A 158 -8.28 -3.47 -15.14
C LYS A 158 -8.40 -2.44 -16.27
N ILE A 159 -7.37 -2.30 -17.11
CA ILE A 159 -7.39 -1.39 -18.26
C ILE A 159 -8.45 -1.83 -19.27
N LYS A 160 -8.50 -3.12 -19.63
CA LYS A 160 -9.52 -3.64 -20.57
C LYS A 160 -10.94 -3.37 -20.05
N ASN A 161 -11.22 -3.72 -18.80
CA ASN A 161 -12.55 -3.53 -18.21
C ASN A 161 -12.95 -2.05 -18.19
N ASN A 162 -12.01 -1.13 -17.93
CA ASN A 162 -12.29 0.32 -17.99
C ASN A 162 -12.55 0.83 -19.40
N ILE A 163 -11.97 0.21 -20.44
CA ILE A 163 -12.21 0.59 -21.84
C ILE A 163 -13.61 0.13 -22.30
N PHE A 164 -14.09 -1.03 -21.83
CA PHE A 164 -15.40 -1.58 -22.20
C PHE A 164 -16.56 -1.11 -21.30
N ALA A 165 -16.32 -0.18 -20.38
CA ALA A 165 -17.32 0.36 -19.45
C ALA A 165 -18.01 1.65 -19.95
N TYR A 166 -17.79 2.03 -21.22
CA TYR A 166 -18.38 3.20 -21.89
C TYR A 166 -19.29 2.78 -23.04
#